data_AF-A0A1U7LLC9-F1
#
_entry.id   AF-A0A1U7LLC9-F1
#
_cell.length_a   1.000
_cell.length_b   1.000
_cell.length_c   1.000
_cell.angle_alpha   90.00
_cell.angle_beta   90.00
_cell.angle_gamma   90.00
#
_symmetry.space_group_name_H-M   'P 1'
#
loop_
_entity.id
_entity.type
_entity.pdbx_description
1 polymer ?
#
loop_
_entity_poly.entity_id
_entity_poly.type
_entity_poly.pdbx_seq_one_letter_code
_entity_poly.pdbx_strand_id
1 'polypeptide(L)'
;MSDLSPSTKLRKTTTIVIWAYARPAKNQELQRDEHGHKFWYCVRCGHRCAALSRARSHMLNIHNTKVQSEALTPVEQAKKNTLNLIFGRQSQSQEGRDFEQERYLKSAINKKAFHE
;
A
#
# COMPACT_ATOMS: atom_id res chain seq x y z
N MET A 1 -31.13 -18.91 22.85
CA MET A 1 -29.84 -19.29 22.23
C MET A 1 -29.52 -18.23 21.20
N SER A 2 -28.56 -17.37 21.49
CA SER A 2 -28.26 -16.20 20.64
C SER A 2 -27.19 -16.60 19.63
N ASP A 3 -27.63 -16.86 18.39
CA ASP A 3 -26.71 -17.10 17.27
C ASP A 3 -25.93 -15.82 16.96
N LEU A 4 -24.67 -15.79 17.40
CA LEU A 4 -23.67 -14.83 16.98
C LEU A 4 -23.29 -15.12 15.53
N SER A 5 -24.09 -14.59 14.59
CA SER A 5 -23.77 -14.62 13.17
C SER A 5 -22.43 -13.90 12.96
N PRO A 6 -21.43 -14.55 12.32
CA PRO A 6 -20.14 -13.91 12.08
C PRO A 6 -20.35 -12.74 11.12
N SER A 7 -20.04 -11.54 11.62
CA SER A 7 -20.03 -10.29 10.84
C SER A 7 -19.21 -10.51 9.57
N THR A 8 -19.91 -10.75 8.46
CA THR A 8 -19.31 -11.02 7.17
C THR A 8 -18.82 -9.66 6.68
N LYS A 9 -17.57 -9.32 7.01
CA LYS A 9 -16.90 -8.14 6.48
C LYS A 9 -17.09 -8.15 4.97
N LEU A 10 -17.93 -7.24 4.45
CA LEU A 10 -18.17 -7.11 3.03
C LEU A 10 -16.80 -6.99 2.35
N ARG A 11 -16.46 -7.99 1.54
CA ARG A 11 -15.21 -7.93 0.79
C ARG A 11 -15.33 -6.73 -0.13
N LYS A 12 -14.38 -5.80 -0.02
CA LYS A 12 -14.19 -4.70 -0.96
C LYS A 12 -14.38 -5.25 -2.38
N THR A 13 -15.36 -4.75 -3.15
CA THR A 13 -15.61 -4.99 -4.59
C THR A 13 -14.36 -5.31 -5.41
N THR A 14 -13.25 -4.60 -5.19
CA THR A 14 -11.94 -4.83 -5.84
C THR A 14 -11.40 -6.24 -5.61
N THR A 15 -11.57 -6.76 -4.39
CA THR A 15 -11.21 -8.13 -4.02
C THR A 15 -12.06 -9.11 -4.83
N ILE A 16 -13.35 -8.85 -4.98
CA ILE A 16 -14.25 -9.71 -5.78
C ILE A 16 -13.79 -9.73 -7.25
N VAL A 17 -13.51 -8.56 -7.83
CA VAL A 17 -13.08 -8.45 -9.22
C VAL A 17 -11.75 -9.17 -9.47
N ILE A 18 -10.74 -9.01 -8.62
CA ILE A 18 -9.46 -9.71 -8.83
C ILE A 18 -9.59 -11.23 -8.69
N TRP A 19 -10.48 -11.73 -7.82
CA TRP A 19 -10.74 -13.17 -7.69
C TRP A 19 -11.50 -13.74 -8.91
N ALA A 20 -12.20 -12.93 -9.70
CA ALA A 20 -12.78 -13.38 -10.97
C ALA A 20 -11.72 -13.75 -12.02
N TYR A 21 -10.51 -13.20 -11.91
CA TYR A 21 -9.36 -13.58 -12.74
C TYR A 21 -8.53 -14.73 -12.15
N ALA A 22 -9.00 -15.31 -11.04
CA ALA A 22 -8.37 -16.44 -10.39
C ALA A 22 -8.93 -17.77 -10.90
N ARG A 23 -8.08 -18.80 -10.97
CA ARG A 23 -8.49 -20.19 -11.11
C ARG A 23 -8.36 -20.94 -9.77
N PRO A 24 -9.06 -22.07 -9.57
CA PRO A 24 -8.77 -22.97 -8.46
C PRO A 24 -7.36 -23.57 -8.57
N ALA A 25 -6.79 -23.94 -7.43
CA ALA A 25 -5.54 -24.70 -7.39
C ALA A 25 -5.80 -26.12 -7.95
N LYS A 26 -4.86 -26.65 -8.73
CA LYS A 26 -4.88 -28.03 -9.24
C LYS A 26 -4.44 -29.01 -8.14
N ASN A 27 -4.64 -30.31 -8.37
CA ASN A 27 -4.48 -31.38 -7.36
C ASN A 27 -3.09 -31.43 -6.67
N GLN A 28 -2.05 -30.85 -7.25
CA GLN A 28 -0.69 -30.78 -6.66
C GLN A 28 -0.31 -29.38 -6.16
N GLU A 29 -1.19 -28.39 -6.30
CA GLU A 29 -0.93 -27.01 -5.95
C GLU A 29 -1.50 -26.68 -4.57
N LEU A 30 -0.72 -25.96 -3.76
CA LEU A 30 -1.15 -25.53 -2.43
C LEU A 30 -2.32 -24.54 -2.54
N GLN A 31 -3.38 -24.78 -1.77
CA GLN A 31 -4.52 -23.87 -1.69
C GLN A 31 -4.24 -22.66 -0.78
N ARG A 32 -3.40 -22.84 0.24
CA ARG A 32 -3.09 -21.82 1.25
C ARG A 32 -1.61 -21.77 1.57
N ASP A 33 -1.14 -20.60 2.00
CA ASP A 33 0.20 -20.42 2.56
C ASP A 33 0.27 -20.96 4.02
N GLU A 34 1.47 -20.92 4.61
CA GLU A 34 1.73 -21.34 5.99
C GLU A 34 0.93 -20.55 7.03
N HIS A 35 0.49 -19.34 6.68
CA HIS A 35 -0.31 -18.45 7.53
C HIS A 35 -1.83 -18.60 7.28
N GLY A 36 -2.24 -19.53 6.42
CA GLY A 36 -3.63 -19.80 6.10
C GLY A 36 -4.26 -18.86 5.07
N HIS A 37 -3.51 -17.96 4.44
CA HIS A 37 -4.02 -17.13 3.33
C HIS A 37 -4.20 -17.96 2.06
N LYS A 38 -5.33 -17.75 1.36
CA LYS A 38 -5.60 -18.45 0.11
C LYS A 38 -4.69 -17.95 -1.02
N PHE A 39 -4.04 -18.87 -1.73
CA PHE A 39 -3.30 -18.53 -2.94
C PHE A 39 -4.25 -18.09 -4.06
N TRP A 40 -3.84 -17.02 -4.73
CA TRP A 40 -4.44 -16.58 -5.98
C TRP A 40 -3.62 -17.19 -7.14
N TYR A 41 -4.30 -17.90 -8.02
CA TYR A 41 -3.71 -18.49 -9.23
C TYR A 41 -4.28 -17.79 -10.45
N CYS A 42 -3.41 -17.27 -11.32
CA CYS A 42 -3.85 -16.66 -12.56
C CYS A 42 -4.55 -17.67 -13.47
N VAL A 43 -5.73 -17.32 -13.99
CA VAL A 43 -6.46 -18.15 -14.96
C VAL A 43 -5.74 -18.28 -16.31
N ARG A 44 -4.98 -17.26 -16.73
CA ARG A 44 -4.36 -17.22 -18.07
C ARG A 44 -2.98 -17.87 -18.12
N CYS A 45 -2.13 -17.67 -17.12
CA CYS A 45 -0.74 -18.15 -17.14
C CYS A 45 -0.37 -19.04 -15.94
N GLY A 46 -1.27 -19.27 -15.00
CA GLY A 46 -1.00 -20.13 -13.84
C GLY A 46 -0.10 -19.53 -12.76
N HIS A 47 0.34 -18.26 -12.89
CA HIS A 47 1.14 -17.59 -11.87
C HIS A 47 0.45 -17.59 -10.50
N ARG A 48 1.22 -17.89 -9.45
CA ARG A 48 0.74 -18.00 -8.05
C ARG A 48 1.23 -16.84 -7.20
N CYS A 49 0.33 -16.22 -6.45
CA CYS A 49 0.70 -15.26 -5.40
C CYS A 49 -0.28 -15.29 -4.21
N ALA A 50 0.21 -15.01 -2.99
CA ALA A 50 -0.64 -14.93 -1.79
C ALA A 50 -1.24 -13.53 -1.57
N ALA A 51 -0.61 -12.47 -2.08
CA ALA A 51 -1.04 -11.10 -1.90
C ALA A 51 -1.84 -10.58 -3.10
N LEU A 52 -3.04 -10.04 -2.87
CA LEU A 52 -3.90 -9.49 -3.93
C LEU A 52 -3.32 -8.24 -4.62
N SER A 53 -2.44 -7.48 -3.96
CA SER A 53 -1.68 -6.40 -4.59
C SER A 53 -0.76 -6.94 -5.68
N ARG A 54 -0.06 -8.05 -5.41
CA ARG A 54 0.77 -8.74 -6.41
C ARG A 54 -0.06 -9.32 -7.55
N ALA A 55 -1.23 -9.89 -7.26
CA ALA A 55 -2.17 -10.35 -8.29
C ALA A 55 -2.58 -9.21 -9.23
N ARG A 56 -2.91 -8.03 -8.69
CA ARG A 56 -3.25 -6.84 -9.49
C ARG A 56 -2.08 -6.36 -10.34
N SER A 57 -0.89 -6.23 -9.76
CA SER A 57 0.31 -5.86 -10.52
C SER A 57 0.64 -6.88 -11.60
N HIS A 58 0.46 -8.17 -11.33
CA HIS A 58 0.63 -9.23 -12.32
C HIS A 58 -0.37 -9.08 -13.48
N MET A 59 -1.65 -8.78 -13.20
CA MET A 59 -2.64 -8.49 -14.24
C MET A 59 -2.29 -7.30 -15.11
N LEU A 60 -1.82 -6.21 -14.50
CA LEU A 60 -1.41 -5.04 -15.24
C LEU A 60 -0.15 -5.31 -16.07
N ASN A 61 0.90 -5.88 -15.48
CA ASN A 61 2.21 -5.96 -16.12
C ASN A 61 2.34 -7.10 -17.12
N ILE A 62 1.70 -8.24 -16.86
CA ILE A 62 1.84 -9.46 -17.69
C ILE A 62 0.68 -9.63 -18.66
N HIS A 63 -0.51 -9.15 -18.32
CA HIS A 63 -1.70 -9.31 -19.18
C HIS A 63 -2.28 -7.98 -19.66
N ASN A 64 -1.66 -6.86 -19.31
CA ASN A 64 -2.15 -5.51 -19.63
C ASN A 64 -3.62 -5.29 -19.22
N THR A 65 -4.09 -6.03 -18.21
CA THR A 65 -5.45 -5.97 -17.71
C THR A 65 -5.46 -5.12 -16.45
N LYS A 66 -5.97 -3.90 -16.57
CA LYS A 66 -6.14 -3.01 -15.41
C LYS A 66 -7.36 -3.44 -14.61
N VAL A 67 -7.12 -4.14 -13.51
CA VAL A 67 -8.17 -4.43 -12.53
C VAL A 67 -8.47 -3.14 -11.76
N GLN A 68 -9.64 -2.56 -12.04
CA GLN A 68 -10.13 -1.36 -11.36
C GLN A 68 -10.06 -1.55 -9.84
N SER A 69 -9.31 -0.69 -9.16
CA SER A 69 -9.44 -0.54 -7.72
C SER A 69 -10.67 0.30 -7.42
N GLU A 70 -11.36 0.00 -6.33
CA GLU A 70 -12.32 0.91 -5.72
C GLU A 70 -11.72 2.31 -5.67
N ALA A 71 -12.54 3.29 -6.05
CA ALA A 71 -12.25 4.67 -5.75
C ALA A 71 -11.99 4.79 -4.24
N LEU A 72 -10.97 5.56 -3.87
CA LEU A 72 -10.72 5.86 -2.46
C LEU A 72 -11.99 6.45 -1.86
N THR A 73 -12.34 6.03 -0.66
CA THR A 73 -13.41 6.69 0.08
C THR A 73 -13.07 8.17 0.24
N PRO A 74 -14.06 9.08 0.38
CA PRO A 74 -13.78 10.50 0.59
C PRO A 74 -12.79 10.76 1.74
N VAL A 75 -12.85 9.95 2.81
CA VAL A 75 -11.93 10.01 3.95
C VAL A 75 -10.51 9.56 3.58
N GLU A 76 -10.35 8.45 2.86
CA GLU A 76 -9.04 7.99 2.39
C GLU A 76 -8.42 8.97 1.38
N GLN A 77 -9.24 9.55 0.51
CA GLN A 77 -8.82 10.59 -0.42
C GLN A 77 -8.37 11.86 0.33
N ALA A 78 -9.12 12.29 1.34
CA ALA A 78 -8.74 13.42 2.19
C ALA A 78 -7.41 13.18 2.91
N LYS A 79 -7.22 11.99 3.50
CA LYS A 79 -5.94 11.61 4.13
C LYS A 79 -4.77 11.66 3.14
N LYS A 80 -4.96 11.12 1.94
CA LYS A 80 -3.96 11.17 0.86
C LYS A 80 -3.62 12.61 0.47
N ASN A 81 -4.62 13.47 0.32
CA ASN A 81 -4.42 14.88 0.00
C ASN A 81 -3.66 15.61 1.12
N THR A 82 -4.00 15.35 2.39
CA THR A 82 -3.28 15.92 3.53
C THR A 82 -1.81 15.50 3.57
N LEU A 83 -1.52 14.21 3.35
CA LEU A 83 -0.14 13.72 3.29
C LEU A 83 0.65 14.41 2.16
N ASN A 84 0.07 14.50 0.96
CA ASN A 84 0.70 15.19 -0.15
C ASN A 84 0.96 16.67 0.15
N LEU A 85 0.06 17.34 0.87
CA LEU A 85 0.25 18.74 1.29
C LEU A 85 1.40 18.87 2.29
N ILE A 86 1.49 17.99 3.29
CA ILE A 86 2.55 18.02 4.30
C ILE A 86 3.91 17.77 3.65
N PHE A 87 4.04 16.70 2.86
CA PHE A 87 5.29 16.36 2.21
C PHE A 87 5.66 17.37 1.11
N GLY A 88 4.68 17.88 0.36
CA GLY A 88 4.92 18.94 -0.62
C GLY A 88 5.45 20.22 0.01
N ARG A 89 4.87 20.65 1.14
CA ARG A 89 5.40 21.80 1.90
C ARG A 89 6.80 21.53 2.45
N GLN A 90 7.06 20.32 2.95
CA GLN A 90 8.39 19.94 3.41
C GLN A 90 9.43 19.92 2.30
N SER A 91 9.07 19.50 1.08
CA SER A 91 9.96 19.57 -0.08
C SER A 91 10.28 21.01 -0.45
N GLN A 92 9.27 21.90 -0.53
CA GLN A 92 9.48 23.32 -0.81
C GLN A 92 10.33 24.03 0.25
N SER A 93 10.12 23.72 1.54
CA SER A 93 10.93 24.28 2.63
C SER A 93 12.36 23.72 2.70
N GLN A 94 12.66 22.64 1.97
CA GLN A 94 13.99 22.02 1.90
C GLN A 94 14.75 22.35 0.63
N GLU A 95 14.06 22.84 -0.40
CA GLU A 95 14.65 23.23 -1.67
C GLU A 95 15.60 24.42 -1.46
N GLY A 96 16.88 24.24 -1.78
CA GLY A 96 17.91 25.28 -1.60
C GLY A 96 18.51 25.38 -0.19
N ARG A 97 18.19 24.48 0.74
CA ARG A 97 18.85 24.44 2.07
C ARG A 97 20.15 23.65 2.02
N ASP A 98 21.26 24.31 2.35
CA ASP A 98 22.52 23.65 2.68
C ASP A 98 22.50 23.25 4.17
N PHE A 99 22.21 21.97 4.41
CA PHE A 99 22.13 21.39 5.75
C PHE A 99 23.47 21.42 6.50
N GLU A 100 24.59 21.41 5.78
CA GLU A 100 25.92 21.41 6.38
C GLU A 100 26.26 22.84 6.86
N GLN A 101 25.97 23.84 6.03
CA GLN A 101 26.09 25.24 6.42
C GLN A 101 25.13 25.60 7.58
N GLU A 102 23.87 25.17 7.53
CA GLU A 102 22.92 25.40 8.64
C GLU A 102 23.39 24.77 9.96
N ARG A 103 23.93 23.55 9.91
CA ARG A 103 24.43 22.85 11.09
C ARG A 103 25.61 23.58 11.70
N TYR A 104 26.53 24.05 10.86
CA TYR A 104 27.70 24.82 11.30
C TYR A 104 27.27 26.12 11.98
N LEU A 105 26.36 26.89 11.37
CA LEU A 105 25.83 28.15 11.92
C LEU A 105 25.08 27.94 13.24
N LYS A 106 24.23 26.91 13.36
CA LYS A 106 23.54 26.56 14.62
C LYS A 106 24.52 26.19 15.73
N SER A 107 25.61 25.49 15.41
CA SER A 107 26.64 25.14 16.40
C SER A 107 27.44 26.36 16.90
N ALA A 108 27.56 27.41 16.07
CA ALA A 108 28.28 28.62 16.40
C ALA A 108 27.48 29.58 17.30
N ILE A 109 26.16 29.58 17.21
CA ILE A 109 25.25 30.41 18.04
C ILE A 109 25.37 30.05 19.53
N ASN A 110 25.69 28.80 19.86
CA ASN A 110 25.76 28.33 21.25
C ASN A 110 27.12 28.56 21.95
N LYS A 111 28.13 29.11 21.26
CA LYS A 111 29.47 29.33 21.84
C LYS A 111 29.66 30.68 22.52
N LYS A 112 28.82 31.69 22.21
CA LYS A 112 28.96 33.05 22.75
C LYS A 112 28.16 33.32 24.04
N ALA A 113 27.25 32.44 24.44
CA ALA A 113 26.40 32.62 25.62
C ALA A 113 26.93 31.93 26.90
N PHE A 114 28.16 31.39 26.88
CA PHE A 114 28.75 30.66 28.02
C PHE A 114 30.00 31.35 28.61
N HIS A 115 30.34 32.55 28.14
CA HIS A 115 31.48 33.32 28.65
C HIS A 115 31.12 34.78 28.93
N GLU A 116 30.11 34.97 29.78
CA GLU A 116 29.94 36.15 30.63
C GLU A 116 29.46 35.65 32.00
#